data_AF-A0A926I2D8-F1
#
_entry.id   AF-A0A926I2D8-F1
#
_cell.length_a   1.000
_cell.length_b   1.000
_cell.length_c   1.000
_cell.angle_alpha   90.00
_cell.angle_beta   90.00
_cell.angle_gamma   90.00
#
_symmetry.space_group_name_H-M   'P 1'
#
loop_
_entity.id
_entity.type
_entity.pdbx_description
1 polymer ?
#
loop_
_entity_poly.entity_id
_entity_poly.type
_entity_poly.pdbx_seq_one_letter_code
_entity_poly.pdbx_strand_id
1 'polypeptide(L)'
;MIKIAGLLVLGLLLAGSQVKEKRTNEMIGTNKEIAVLRDTEFAMGFTVLAPGYPVRSVGVLRPAEAQGAPTLPEWRIAQWACRYNIAEGKARYEDNGYRYETESQRVEVSRYGGETVLELELRASKEYTSPRQEGEDWPHLLIEQTGLQSRCPALDQLESLRFTLEARIPYCVSYMEAPEAALHTGQTSMFFTVANVRTQDMYWFGIPIFDARYEQIREYMAEDGGKADASHKFIYIVDQAELTDAGLPSGGWMKLDIDILPFLQRGLTAAVDRGFLHSDAISMYTITSTNLGWEMPGTYDAILEIKNLSLTAILK
;
A
#
# COMPACT_ATOMS: atom_id res chain seq x y z
N MET A 1 -54.67 -52.81 -31.02
CA MET A 1 -56.05 -52.40 -30.68
C MET A 1 -55.90 -51.34 -29.59
N ILE A 2 -55.95 -50.05 -29.87
CA ILE A 2 -57.16 -49.25 -30.16
C ILE A 2 -56.82 -48.16 -31.20
N LYS A 3 -57.79 -47.92 -32.08
CA LYS A 3 -57.86 -46.91 -33.18
C LYS A 3 -57.98 -45.49 -32.58
N ILE A 4 -57.70 -44.40 -33.29
CA ILE A 4 -58.65 -43.59 -34.10
C ILE A 4 -57.84 -42.36 -34.60
N ALA A 5 -57.70 -42.16 -35.92
CA ALA A 5 -58.31 -41.09 -36.76
C ALA A 5 -57.90 -39.64 -36.39
N GLY A 6 -57.69 -38.70 -37.31
CA GLY A 6 -57.86 -38.66 -38.76
C GLY A 6 -57.39 -37.30 -39.29
N LEU A 7 -57.11 -37.25 -40.60
CA LEU A 7 -56.90 -36.04 -41.39
C LEU A 7 -58.11 -35.08 -41.27
N LEU A 8 -57.88 -33.77 -41.22
CA LEU A 8 -58.42 -32.86 -42.22
C LEU A 8 -57.70 -31.50 -42.23
N VAL A 9 -57.43 -31.04 -43.45
CA VAL A 9 -56.81 -29.77 -43.83
C VAL A 9 -57.87 -28.66 -43.78
N LEU A 10 -57.51 -27.47 -43.32
CA LEU A 10 -57.99 -26.22 -43.93
C LEU A 10 -56.99 -25.09 -43.66
N GLY A 11 -56.48 -24.50 -44.74
CA GLY A 11 -55.63 -23.32 -44.66
C GLY A 11 -56.44 -22.05 -44.43
N LEU A 12 -55.81 -21.07 -43.78
CA LEU A 12 -56.12 -19.66 -43.97
C LEU A 12 -54.87 -18.83 -43.71
N LEU A 13 -54.65 -17.95 -44.68
CA LEU A 13 -53.55 -17.02 -44.86
C LEU A 13 -53.81 -15.72 -44.07
N LEU A 14 -52.71 -15.05 -43.72
CA LEU A 14 -52.56 -13.61 -43.40
C LEU A 14 -52.99 -13.15 -42.00
N ALA A 15 -52.02 -12.70 -41.21
CA ALA A 15 -51.69 -11.27 -41.06
C ALA A 15 -50.56 -11.10 -40.03
N GLY A 16 -49.58 -10.27 -40.36
CA GLY A 16 -48.40 -10.07 -39.54
C GLY A 16 -48.67 -9.44 -38.17
N SER A 17 -47.81 -9.79 -37.21
CA SER A 17 -47.20 -8.77 -36.37
C SER A 17 -45.74 -9.15 -36.17
N GLN A 18 -44.85 -8.32 -36.71
CA GLN A 18 -43.44 -8.33 -36.33
C GLN A 18 -43.39 -7.79 -34.91
N VAL A 19 -43.38 -8.69 -33.92
CA VAL A 19 -42.92 -8.35 -32.58
C VAL A 19 -41.43 -8.09 -32.72
N LYS A 20 -41.06 -6.81 -32.83
CA LYS A 20 -39.70 -6.35 -32.62
C LYS A 20 -39.32 -6.77 -31.20
N GLU A 21 -38.58 -7.87 -31.07
CA GLU A 21 -37.75 -8.12 -29.90
C GLU A 21 -36.82 -6.93 -29.75
N LYS A 22 -37.19 -6.05 -28.82
CA LYS A 22 -36.33 -4.99 -28.32
C LYS A 22 -35.26 -5.72 -27.51
N ARG A 23 -34.20 -6.18 -28.18
CA ARG A 23 -32.94 -6.51 -27.53
C ARG A 23 -32.51 -5.25 -26.81
N THR A 24 -32.76 -5.19 -25.51
CA THR A 24 -32.04 -4.34 -24.59
C THR A 24 -30.58 -4.72 -24.74
N ASN A 25 -29.87 -3.92 -25.55
CA ASN A 25 -28.44 -3.83 -25.49
C ASN A 25 -28.15 -3.14 -24.15
N GLU A 26 -28.21 -3.92 -23.06
CA GLU A 26 -27.51 -3.55 -21.85
C GLU A 26 -26.05 -3.45 -22.24
N MET A 27 -25.53 -2.22 -22.18
CA MET A 27 -24.12 -1.96 -22.34
C MET A 27 -23.38 -2.87 -21.37
N ILE A 28 -22.65 -3.84 -21.91
CA ILE A 28 -21.59 -4.53 -21.20
C ILE A 28 -20.59 -3.42 -20.85
N GLY A 29 -20.72 -2.86 -19.64
CA GLY A 29 -19.68 -2.05 -19.05
C GLY A 29 -18.46 -2.95 -18.93
N THR A 30 -17.52 -2.80 -19.86
CA THR A 30 -16.19 -3.36 -19.73
C THR A 30 -15.61 -2.72 -18.47
N ASN A 31 -15.56 -3.42 -17.34
CA ASN A 31 -14.90 -2.89 -16.15
C ASN A 31 -13.42 -2.70 -16.51
N LYS A 32 -13.08 -1.48 -16.92
CA LYS A 32 -11.72 -1.03 -17.25
C LYS A 32 -10.87 -0.87 -16.00
N GLU A 33 -11.44 -1.06 -14.81
CA GLU A 33 -10.78 -0.76 -13.54
C GLU A 33 -10.50 -2.03 -12.74
N ILE A 34 -9.28 -2.13 -12.21
CA ILE A 34 -8.85 -3.19 -11.31
C ILE A 34 -8.30 -2.53 -10.03
N ALA A 35 -8.94 -2.78 -8.90
CA ALA A 35 -8.35 -2.45 -7.60
C ALA A 35 -7.12 -3.34 -7.40
N VAL A 36 -5.94 -2.77 -7.21
CA VAL A 36 -4.67 -3.49 -7.04
C VAL A 36 -4.44 -3.83 -5.56
N LEU A 37 -4.63 -2.86 -4.65
CA LEU A 37 -4.53 -3.09 -3.20
C LEU A 37 -5.74 -3.87 -2.67
N ARG A 38 -5.49 -4.72 -1.68
CA ARG A 38 -6.51 -5.54 -1.00
C ARG A 38 -6.87 -4.96 0.35
N ASP A 39 -8.08 -5.27 0.81
CA ASP A 39 -8.52 -5.00 2.18
C ASP A 39 -8.15 -3.59 2.67
N THR A 40 -8.48 -2.57 1.89
CA THR A 40 -8.12 -1.16 2.18
C THR A 40 -8.89 -0.57 3.37
N GLU A 41 -9.86 -1.32 3.89
CA GLU A 41 -10.59 -1.03 5.13
C GLU A 41 -10.09 -1.86 6.34
N PHE A 42 -9.01 -2.63 6.13
CA PHE A 42 -8.35 -3.43 7.16
C PHE A 42 -9.33 -4.33 7.93
N ALA A 43 -10.31 -4.91 7.23
CA ALA A 43 -11.39 -5.70 7.80
C ALA A 43 -10.90 -7.01 8.41
N MET A 44 -9.80 -7.57 7.89
CA MET A 44 -9.19 -8.79 8.43
C MET A 44 -8.05 -8.50 9.42
N GLY A 45 -7.55 -7.27 9.45
CA GLY A 45 -6.44 -6.82 10.27
C GLY A 45 -5.06 -7.11 9.67
N PHE A 46 -4.11 -7.55 10.49
CA PHE A 46 -2.70 -7.62 10.13
C PHE A 46 -2.00 -8.89 10.62
N THR A 47 -1.25 -9.56 9.75
CA THR A 47 -0.28 -10.59 10.17
C THR A 47 1.00 -9.91 10.66
N VAL A 48 1.45 -10.17 11.88
CA VAL A 48 2.67 -9.54 12.44
C VAL A 48 3.90 -10.38 12.11
N LEU A 49 4.95 -9.76 11.59
CA LEU A 49 6.25 -10.39 11.34
C LEU A 49 7.19 -10.25 12.53
N ALA A 50 8.11 -11.19 12.67
CA ALA A 50 9.21 -11.06 13.62
C ALA A 50 10.01 -9.76 13.36
N PRO A 51 10.55 -9.10 14.40
CA PRO A 51 11.30 -7.84 14.25
C PRO A 51 12.69 -8.00 13.60
N GLY A 52 13.05 -9.21 13.16
CA GLY A 52 14.32 -9.49 12.50
C GLY A 52 14.33 -10.87 11.86
N TYR A 53 15.51 -11.30 11.43
CA TYR A 53 15.68 -12.59 10.75
C TYR A 53 15.69 -13.78 11.72
N PRO A 54 15.21 -14.98 11.30
CA PRO A 54 14.52 -15.23 10.03
C PRO A 54 13.10 -14.65 10.02
N VAL A 55 12.70 -14.11 8.86
CA VAL A 55 11.36 -13.55 8.64
C VAL A 55 10.31 -14.64 8.80
N ARG A 56 9.42 -14.45 9.78
CA ARG A 56 8.30 -15.36 10.06
C ARG A 56 7.15 -14.59 10.69
N SER A 57 5.94 -15.13 10.57
CA SER A 57 4.80 -14.63 11.33
C SER A 57 4.98 -14.95 12.83
N VAL A 58 4.65 -13.99 13.69
CA VAL A 58 4.71 -14.10 15.16
C VAL A 58 3.38 -13.79 15.84
N GLY A 59 2.35 -13.41 15.06
CA GLY A 59 1.02 -13.15 15.58
C GLY A 59 0.10 -12.53 14.55
N VAL A 60 -1.14 -12.22 14.96
CA VAL A 60 -2.13 -11.55 14.12
C VAL A 60 -2.88 -10.53 14.97
N LEU A 61 -2.97 -9.28 14.48
CA LEU A 61 -3.81 -8.24 15.04
C LEU A 61 -5.15 -8.29 14.30
N ARG A 62 -6.26 -8.53 14.99
CA ARG A 62 -7.57 -8.65 14.35
C ARG A 62 -8.62 -7.79 15.03
N PRO A 63 -9.63 -7.30 14.29
CA PRO A 63 -10.85 -6.83 14.92
C PRO A 63 -11.58 -8.00 15.63
N ALA A 64 -12.48 -7.67 16.56
CA ALA A 64 -13.18 -8.66 17.39
C ALA A 64 -13.98 -9.66 16.55
N GLU A 65 -14.65 -9.17 15.51
CA GLU A 65 -15.49 -9.93 14.58
C GLU A 65 -14.72 -10.90 13.68
N ALA A 66 -13.42 -10.65 13.46
CA ALA A 66 -12.58 -11.52 12.63
C ALA A 66 -11.76 -12.53 13.45
N GLN A 67 -11.92 -12.55 14.78
CA GLN A 67 -11.18 -13.46 15.64
C GLN A 67 -11.46 -14.93 15.30
N GLY A 68 -10.39 -15.72 15.21
CA GLY A 68 -10.47 -17.14 14.87
C GLY A 68 -10.79 -17.46 13.41
N ALA A 69 -10.91 -16.46 12.52
CA ALA A 69 -11.15 -16.74 11.10
C ALA A 69 -9.96 -17.49 10.47
N PRO A 70 -10.22 -18.47 9.58
CA PRO A 70 -9.19 -19.37 9.07
C PRO A 70 -8.28 -18.71 8.03
N THR A 71 -8.72 -17.62 7.41
CA THR A 71 -7.97 -16.86 6.42
C THR A 71 -7.05 -15.86 7.11
N LEU A 72 -5.79 -15.79 6.68
CA LEU A 72 -4.87 -14.76 7.15
C LEU A 72 -5.23 -13.39 6.54
N PRO A 73 -4.95 -12.29 7.26
CA PRO A 73 -5.13 -10.96 6.70
C PRO A 73 -4.22 -10.70 5.50
N GLU A 74 -4.70 -9.85 4.59
CA GLU A 74 -3.97 -9.46 3.37
C GLU A 74 -2.79 -8.54 3.68
N TRP A 75 -2.93 -7.73 4.74
CA TRP A 75 -1.86 -6.89 5.24
C TRP A 75 -0.98 -7.62 6.25
N ARG A 76 0.29 -7.27 6.22
CA ARG A 76 1.27 -7.66 7.24
C ARG A 76 1.81 -6.42 7.94
N ILE A 77 2.27 -6.58 9.18
CA ILE A 77 3.08 -5.58 9.89
C ILE A 77 4.52 -6.05 9.90
N ALA A 78 5.42 -5.21 9.39
CA ALA A 78 6.85 -5.34 9.53
C ALA A 78 7.35 -4.38 10.61
N GLN A 79 8.00 -4.92 11.64
CA GLN A 79 8.44 -4.20 12.83
C GLN A 79 9.95 -4.30 13.03
N TRP A 80 10.71 -4.10 11.94
CA TRP A 80 12.15 -4.34 11.89
C TRP A 80 12.87 -3.58 13.00
N ALA A 81 13.86 -4.24 13.62
CA ALA A 81 14.71 -3.73 14.69
C ALA A 81 13.97 -3.12 15.91
N CYS A 82 12.68 -3.42 16.08
CA CYS A 82 11.95 -3.11 17.31
C CYS A 82 12.30 -4.13 18.40
N ARG A 83 12.51 -3.63 19.62
CA ARG A 83 12.68 -4.45 20.83
C ARG A 83 11.34 -4.98 21.34
N TYR A 84 10.28 -4.21 21.15
CA TYR A 84 8.93 -4.62 21.48
C TYR A 84 8.26 -5.26 20.27
N ASN A 85 7.45 -6.29 20.55
CA ASN A 85 6.72 -7.03 19.55
C ASN A 85 5.23 -6.68 19.64
N ILE A 86 4.67 -6.02 18.63
CA ILE A 86 3.26 -5.60 18.65
C ILE A 86 2.27 -6.78 18.77
N ALA A 87 2.66 -8.00 18.38
CA ALA A 87 1.85 -9.20 18.59
C ALA A 87 1.65 -9.57 20.07
N GLU A 88 2.51 -9.07 20.96
CA GLU A 88 2.42 -9.24 22.42
C GLU A 88 1.69 -8.07 23.08
N GLY A 89 1.27 -7.07 22.28
CA GLY A 89 0.57 -5.88 22.72
C GLY A 89 -0.82 -6.17 23.29
N LYS A 90 -1.29 -5.26 24.15
CA LYS A 90 -2.63 -5.35 24.74
C LYS A 90 -3.67 -4.94 23.72
N ALA A 91 -4.58 -5.87 23.41
CA ALA A 91 -5.73 -5.58 22.55
C ALA A 91 -6.81 -4.81 23.31
N ARG A 92 -7.38 -3.80 22.66
CA ARG A 92 -8.59 -3.08 23.08
C ARG A 92 -9.55 -3.04 21.90
N TYR A 93 -10.81 -3.32 22.17
CA TYR A 93 -11.87 -3.29 21.17
C TYR A 93 -12.87 -2.22 21.55
N GLU A 94 -13.23 -1.41 20.58
CA GLU A 94 -14.22 -0.34 20.70
C GLU A 94 -15.32 -0.60 19.66
N ASP A 95 -16.53 -0.05 19.84
CA ASP A 95 -17.66 -0.34 18.94
C ASP A 95 -17.35 -0.05 17.46
N ASN A 96 -16.43 0.89 17.22
CA ASN A 96 -16.04 1.38 15.91
C ASN A 96 -14.62 0.99 15.51
N GLY A 97 -13.95 0.06 16.20
CA GLY A 97 -12.55 -0.19 15.91
C GLY A 97 -11.83 -1.13 16.86
N TYR A 98 -10.52 -1.24 16.65
CA TYR A 98 -9.65 -2.00 17.53
C TYR A 98 -8.26 -1.38 17.59
N ARG A 99 -7.58 -1.59 18.70
CA ARG A 99 -6.24 -1.10 18.98
C ARG A 99 -5.40 -2.19 19.61
N TYR A 100 -4.15 -2.30 19.16
CA TYR A 100 -3.10 -3.07 19.81
C TYR A 100 -1.96 -2.13 20.19
N GLU A 101 -1.43 -2.31 21.40
CA GLU A 101 -0.44 -1.39 21.95
C GLU A 101 0.61 -2.10 22.80
N THR A 102 1.87 -1.74 22.58
CA THR A 102 3.02 -2.00 23.44
C THR A 102 3.55 -0.67 23.98
N GLU A 103 4.66 -0.73 24.70
CA GLU A 103 5.37 0.47 25.16
C GLU A 103 5.82 1.35 23.98
N SER A 104 6.29 0.76 22.89
CA SER A 104 6.86 1.50 21.75
C SER A 104 5.95 1.61 20.53
N GLN A 105 4.89 0.82 20.42
CA GLN A 105 4.09 0.75 19.20
C GLN A 105 2.59 0.82 19.50
N ARG A 106 1.83 1.48 18.62
CA ARG A 106 0.37 1.39 18.58
C ARG A 106 -0.09 1.19 17.14
N VAL A 107 -1.01 0.25 16.97
CA VAL A 107 -1.73 0.04 15.72
C VAL A 107 -3.21 0.10 16.03
N GLU A 108 -3.90 1.07 15.46
CA GLU A 108 -5.33 1.28 15.67
C GLU A 108 -6.06 1.43 14.34
N VAL A 109 -7.20 0.75 14.22
CA VAL A 109 -8.13 0.94 13.11
C VAL A 109 -9.43 1.44 13.71
N SER A 110 -9.88 2.61 13.27
CA SER A 110 -11.11 3.24 13.74
C SER A 110 -12.03 3.58 12.57
N ARG A 111 -13.34 3.48 12.77
CA ARG A 111 -14.37 3.66 11.74
C ARG A 111 -15.37 4.72 12.17
N TYR A 112 -15.33 5.88 11.54
CA TYR A 112 -16.22 6.99 11.87
C TYR A 112 -16.80 7.59 10.60
N GLY A 113 -18.12 7.81 10.57
CA GLY A 113 -18.79 8.46 9.43
C GLY A 113 -18.67 7.71 8.10
N GLY A 114 -18.42 6.40 8.13
CA GLY A 114 -18.19 5.59 6.93
C GLY A 114 -16.75 5.60 6.42
N GLU A 115 -15.83 6.32 7.07
CA GLU A 115 -14.41 6.29 6.76
C GLU A 115 -13.69 5.32 7.70
N THR A 116 -12.71 4.59 7.17
CA THR A 116 -11.75 3.81 7.96
C THR A 116 -10.44 4.58 8.05
N VAL A 117 -9.97 4.82 9.28
CA VAL A 117 -8.67 5.42 9.57
C VAL A 117 -7.76 4.34 10.18
N LEU A 118 -6.56 4.19 9.62
CA LEU A 118 -5.47 3.43 10.24
C LEU A 118 -4.51 4.42 10.89
N GLU A 119 -4.19 4.17 12.15
CA GLU A 119 -3.18 4.86 12.91
C GLU A 119 -1.99 3.94 13.20
N LEU A 120 -0.79 4.42 12.90
CA LEU A 120 0.49 3.78 13.22
C LEU A 120 1.31 4.73 14.09
N GLU A 121 1.52 4.36 15.34
CA GLU A 121 2.41 5.07 16.27
C GLU A 121 3.68 4.27 16.47
N LEU A 122 4.83 4.92 16.29
CA LEU A 122 6.12 4.39 16.68
C LEU A 122 6.78 5.38 17.63
N ARG A 123 7.14 4.89 18.82
CA ARG A 123 7.81 5.63 19.88
C ARG A 123 9.25 5.16 19.97
N ALA A 124 10.11 5.68 19.10
CA ALA A 124 11.51 5.29 19.07
C ALA A 124 12.25 5.72 20.36
N SER A 125 11.70 6.64 21.16
CA SER A 125 12.19 6.92 22.54
C SER A 125 12.12 5.70 23.45
N LYS A 126 11.25 4.73 23.14
CA LYS A 126 11.16 3.43 23.82
C LYS A 126 11.98 2.35 23.13
N GLU A 127 12.52 2.58 21.94
CA GLU A 127 13.35 1.60 21.21
C GLU A 127 14.85 1.87 21.39
N TYR A 128 15.24 3.14 21.41
CA TYR A 128 16.63 3.53 21.61
C TYR A 128 16.97 3.67 23.10
N THR A 129 18.26 3.48 23.40
CA THR A 129 18.86 3.84 24.71
C THR A 129 19.92 4.93 24.59
N SER A 130 20.39 5.15 23.37
CA SER A 130 21.24 6.25 22.92
C SER A 130 20.86 6.60 21.47
N PRO A 131 21.20 7.80 20.98
CA PRO A 131 21.10 8.10 19.55
C PRO A 131 21.82 7.04 18.71
N ARG A 132 21.23 6.71 17.57
CA ARG A 132 21.75 5.75 16.60
C ARG A 132 23.14 6.19 16.09
N GLN A 133 23.98 5.24 15.71
CA GLN A 133 25.24 5.48 15.00
C GLN A 133 25.19 4.93 13.57
N GLU A 134 26.12 5.41 12.73
CA GLU A 134 26.25 4.94 11.35
C GLU A 134 26.41 3.41 11.30
N GLY A 135 25.66 2.75 10.41
CA GLY A 135 25.66 1.30 10.24
C GLY A 135 24.83 0.50 11.25
N GLU A 136 24.23 1.14 12.27
CA GLU A 136 23.28 0.47 13.16
C GLU A 136 21.89 0.33 12.52
N ASP A 137 21.11 -0.66 12.96
CA ASP A 137 19.71 -0.80 12.54
C ASP A 137 18.81 0.31 13.13
N TRP A 138 17.60 0.44 12.61
CA TRP A 138 16.60 1.37 13.14
C TRP A 138 15.20 0.77 13.17
N PRO A 139 14.36 1.17 14.14
CA PRO A 139 13.03 0.63 14.28
C PRO A 139 12.13 1.07 13.12
N HIS A 140 11.34 0.10 12.65
CA HIS A 140 10.31 0.27 11.64
C HIS A 140 8.95 -0.10 12.22
N LEU A 141 7.90 0.54 11.70
CA LEU A 141 6.53 0.06 11.84
C LEU A 141 5.81 0.28 10.52
N LEU A 142 5.83 -0.75 9.67
CA LEU A 142 5.29 -0.70 8.31
C LEU A 142 4.12 -1.67 8.17
N ILE A 143 3.09 -1.28 7.43
CA ILE A 143 2.14 -2.22 6.83
C ILE A 143 2.62 -2.59 5.42
N GLU A 144 2.43 -3.84 5.01
CA GLU A 144 2.83 -4.29 3.67
C GLU A 144 1.87 -5.30 3.04
N GLN A 145 1.79 -5.31 1.71
CA GLN A 145 1.18 -6.38 0.91
C GLN A 145 2.19 -6.90 -0.11
N THR A 146 2.16 -8.20 -0.35
CA THR A 146 2.96 -8.87 -1.39
C THR A 146 2.05 -9.62 -2.37
N GLY A 147 2.59 -10.06 -3.50
CA GLY A 147 1.84 -10.83 -4.49
C GLY A 147 0.88 -9.96 -5.32
N LEU A 148 1.12 -8.65 -5.39
CA LEU A 148 0.25 -7.70 -6.11
C LEU A 148 0.24 -7.93 -7.63
N GLN A 149 1.25 -8.61 -8.18
CA GLN A 149 1.29 -8.99 -9.60
C GLN A 149 0.19 -9.96 -10.02
N SER A 150 -0.48 -10.60 -9.06
CA SER A 150 -1.68 -11.41 -9.34
C SER A 150 -2.89 -10.55 -9.76
N ARG A 151 -2.80 -9.23 -9.55
CA ARG A 151 -3.87 -8.25 -9.75
C ARG A 151 -3.44 -7.10 -10.64
N CYS A 152 -2.22 -6.60 -10.47
CA CYS A 152 -1.65 -5.56 -11.28
C CYS A 152 -1.21 -6.15 -12.63
N PRO A 153 -1.80 -5.72 -13.76
CA PRO A 153 -1.32 -6.12 -15.08
C PRO A 153 0.10 -5.63 -15.35
N ALA A 154 0.67 -6.02 -16.50
CA ALA A 154 1.90 -5.40 -16.96
C ALA A 154 1.65 -3.91 -17.21
N LEU A 155 2.64 -3.06 -16.91
CA LEU A 155 2.44 -1.60 -16.92
C LEU A 155 2.09 -1.05 -18.31
N ASP A 156 2.46 -1.73 -19.41
CA ASP A 156 2.09 -1.34 -20.77
C ASP A 156 0.61 -1.59 -21.12
N GLN A 157 -0.10 -2.36 -20.32
CA GLN A 157 -1.53 -2.64 -20.49
C GLN A 157 -2.41 -1.56 -19.85
N LEU A 158 -1.80 -0.62 -19.13
CA LEU A 158 -2.49 0.39 -18.35
C LEU A 158 -2.60 1.71 -19.12
N GLU A 159 -3.80 2.28 -19.14
CA GLU A 159 -4.04 3.67 -19.51
C GLU A 159 -3.57 4.61 -18.40
N SER A 160 -3.83 4.27 -17.14
CA SER A 160 -3.34 4.98 -15.96
C SER A 160 -3.31 4.05 -14.73
N LEU A 161 -2.52 4.41 -13.72
CA LEU A 161 -2.45 3.72 -12.44
C LEU A 161 -2.69 4.73 -11.32
N ARG A 162 -3.94 4.86 -10.87
CA ARG A 162 -4.36 5.90 -9.93
C ARG A 162 -4.11 5.48 -8.49
N PHE A 163 -3.32 6.27 -7.77
CA PHE A 163 -3.07 6.12 -6.34
C PHE A 163 -3.81 7.20 -5.56
N THR A 164 -4.51 6.82 -4.48
CA THR A 164 -5.11 7.75 -3.54
C THR A 164 -4.65 7.47 -2.12
N LEU A 165 -4.45 8.54 -1.35
CA LEU A 165 -4.14 8.48 0.08
C LEU A 165 -4.47 9.83 0.71
N GLU A 166 -5.11 9.81 1.88
CA GLU A 166 -5.08 10.95 2.79
C GLU A 166 -4.22 10.58 3.98
N ALA A 167 -3.24 11.42 4.31
CA ALA A 167 -2.32 11.21 5.42
C ALA A 167 -2.21 12.44 6.30
N ARG A 168 -2.06 12.25 7.61
CA ARG A 168 -1.69 13.31 8.54
C ARG A 168 -0.73 12.81 9.60
N ILE A 169 0.04 13.74 10.16
CA ILE A 169 0.96 13.50 11.28
C ILE A 169 0.43 14.28 12.48
N PRO A 170 -0.38 13.65 13.37
CA PRO A 170 -0.92 14.33 14.55
C PRO A 170 0.16 14.89 15.46
N TYR A 171 1.28 14.16 15.60
CA TYR A 171 2.48 14.66 16.26
C TYR A 171 3.74 13.94 15.76
N CYS A 172 4.88 14.62 15.87
CA CYS A 172 6.22 14.06 15.72
C CYS A 172 7.17 14.84 16.63
N VAL A 173 7.77 14.18 17.62
CA VAL A 173 8.61 14.82 18.65
C VAL A 173 9.96 14.13 18.71
N SER A 174 11.04 14.91 18.59
CA SER A 174 12.41 14.43 18.78
C SER A 174 12.77 14.38 20.26
N TYR A 175 13.43 13.29 20.68
CA TYR A 175 14.00 13.13 22.02
C TYR A 175 15.53 13.21 22.03
N MET A 176 16.12 13.71 20.95
CA MET A 176 17.57 13.95 20.85
C MET A 176 17.86 15.43 21.09
N GLU A 177 18.92 15.73 21.84
CA GLU A 177 19.38 17.12 22.03
C GLU A 177 20.00 17.70 20.74
N ALA A 178 20.69 16.87 19.96
CA ALA A 178 21.41 17.28 18.76
C ALA A 178 21.24 16.23 17.64
N PRO A 179 20.08 16.20 16.94
CA PRO A 179 19.90 15.31 15.80
C PRO A 179 20.81 15.70 14.63
N GLU A 180 21.44 14.71 14.00
CA GLU A 180 22.25 14.88 12.80
C GLU A 180 21.37 14.56 11.59
N ALA A 181 21.06 15.54 10.73
CA ALA A 181 20.09 15.35 9.65
C ALA A 181 20.46 14.22 8.66
N ALA A 182 21.74 13.91 8.51
CA ALA A 182 22.18 12.79 7.66
C ALA A 182 21.85 11.41 8.25
N LEU A 183 21.70 11.31 9.58
CA LEU A 183 21.60 10.06 10.31
C LEU A 183 20.27 9.87 11.04
N HIS A 184 19.63 10.97 11.46
CA HIS A 184 18.51 10.98 12.39
C HIS A 184 17.30 11.69 11.80
N THR A 185 16.21 10.95 11.62
CA THR A 185 14.89 11.47 11.27
C THR A 185 13.79 10.52 11.73
N GLY A 186 12.54 10.98 11.71
CA GLY A 186 11.36 10.14 11.57
C GLY A 186 10.77 10.41 10.20
N GLN A 187 10.64 9.38 9.36
CA GLN A 187 10.18 9.53 7.99
C GLN A 187 9.13 8.47 7.64
N THR A 188 8.23 8.83 6.73
CA THR A 188 7.26 7.91 6.15
C THR A 188 7.07 8.18 4.66
N SER A 189 7.02 7.10 3.90
CA SER A 189 6.75 7.07 2.46
C SER A 189 5.92 5.83 2.14
N MET A 190 5.12 5.90 1.08
CA MET A 190 4.52 4.71 0.47
C MET A 190 5.49 4.18 -0.57
N PHE A 191 5.97 2.96 -0.40
CA PHE A 191 6.83 2.29 -1.37
C PHE A 191 6.08 1.23 -2.16
N PHE A 192 6.41 1.11 -3.44
CA PHE A 192 6.04 0.00 -4.31
C PHE A 192 7.29 -0.64 -4.90
N THR A 193 7.30 -1.97 -5.00
CA THR A 193 8.31 -2.66 -5.80
C THR A 193 7.82 -2.74 -7.24
N VAL A 194 8.63 -2.23 -8.16
CA VAL A 194 8.38 -2.30 -9.60
C VAL A 194 9.33 -3.34 -10.17
N ALA A 195 8.81 -4.53 -10.43
CA ALA A 195 9.63 -5.70 -10.73
C ALA A 195 9.37 -6.24 -12.13
N ASN A 196 10.44 -6.74 -12.73
CA ASN A 196 10.36 -7.46 -13.99
C ASN A 196 9.60 -8.77 -13.77
N VAL A 197 8.56 -9.01 -14.56
CA VAL A 197 7.66 -10.18 -14.41
C VAL A 197 8.38 -11.52 -14.56
N ARG A 198 9.51 -11.56 -15.29
CA ARG A 198 10.29 -12.78 -15.52
C ARG A 198 11.46 -12.92 -14.54
N THR A 199 12.27 -11.89 -14.40
CA THR A 199 13.53 -11.97 -13.63
C THR A 199 13.34 -11.63 -12.15
N GLN A 200 12.22 -10.99 -11.79
CA GLN A 200 11.97 -10.41 -10.47
C GLN A 200 12.98 -9.32 -10.07
N ASP A 201 13.83 -8.89 -11.01
CA ASP A 201 14.71 -7.74 -10.79
C ASP A 201 13.87 -6.46 -10.72
N MET A 202 14.19 -5.59 -9.76
CA MET A 202 13.26 -4.57 -9.31
C MET A 202 13.97 -3.29 -8.86
N TYR A 203 13.18 -2.23 -8.77
CA TYR A 203 13.53 -1.01 -8.05
C TYR A 203 12.41 -0.61 -7.10
N TRP A 204 12.75 0.21 -6.11
CA TRP A 204 11.80 0.80 -5.16
C TRP A 204 11.28 2.13 -5.70
N PHE A 205 9.97 2.24 -5.86
CA PHE A 205 9.28 3.49 -6.17
C PHE A 205 8.62 4.06 -4.91
N GLY A 206 9.01 5.26 -4.50
CA GLY A 206 8.55 5.91 -3.28
C GLY A 206 7.72 7.16 -3.55
N ILE A 207 6.61 7.28 -2.82
CA ILE A 207 5.77 8.48 -2.74
C ILE A 207 6.00 9.07 -1.35
N PRO A 208 6.68 10.23 -1.25
CA PRO A 208 7.04 10.79 0.05
C PRO A 208 5.81 11.35 0.77
N ILE A 209 5.69 11.06 2.07
CA ILE A 209 4.62 11.59 2.92
C ILE A 209 5.18 12.62 3.89
N PHE A 210 6.12 12.22 4.75
CA PHE A 210 6.70 13.06 5.80
C PHE A 210 8.17 12.72 6.03
N ASP A 211 8.95 13.74 6.36
CA ASP A 211 10.31 13.61 6.87
C ASP A 211 10.57 14.78 7.82
N ALA A 212 10.92 14.48 9.08
CA ALA A 212 11.12 15.51 10.11
C ALA A 212 12.20 16.55 9.76
N ARG A 213 13.04 16.28 8.74
CA ARG A 213 14.12 17.17 8.30
C ARG A 213 13.67 18.27 7.36
N TYR A 214 12.56 18.07 6.64
CA TYR A 214 12.23 18.91 5.48
C TYR A 214 10.77 19.36 5.52
N GLU A 215 10.54 20.65 5.21
CA GLU A 215 9.18 21.15 4.94
C GLU A 215 8.62 20.58 3.64
N GLN A 216 9.50 20.32 2.68
CA GLN A 216 9.17 19.74 1.38
C GLN A 216 10.25 18.73 0.97
N ILE A 217 9.82 17.51 0.67
CA ILE A 217 10.72 16.40 0.33
C ILE A 217 11.07 16.47 -1.16
N ARG A 218 12.36 16.57 -1.46
CA ARG A 218 12.91 16.62 -2.82
C ARG A 218 13.01 15.22 -3.42
N GLU A 219 13.11 15.16 -4.75
CA GLU A 219 13.42 13.94 -5.48
C GLU A 219 14.68 13.24 -4.91
N TYR A 220 14.61 11.92 -4.80
CA TYR A 220 15.75 11.09 -4.41
C TYR A 220 15.90 9.92 -5.39
N MET A 221 17.10 9.73 -5.93
CA MET A 221 17.44 8.66 -6.86
C MET A 221 18.82 8.11 -6.54
N ALA A 222 18.90 6.97 -5.85
CA ALA A 222 20.17 6.36 -5.48
C ALA A 222 20.03 4.86 -5.20
N GLU A 223 21.15 4.23 -4.87
CA GLU A 223 21.17 2.86 -4.35
C GLU A 223 20.56 2.81 -2.94
N ASP A 224 19.80 1.75 -2.67
CA ASP A 224 19.41 1.32 -1.33
C ASP A 224 20.64 0.80 -0.59
N GLY A 225 21.19 1.62 0.28
CA GLY A 225 22.40 1.35 1.05
C GLY A 225 22.31 1.86 2.51
N GLY A 226 23.44 1.86 3.21
CA GLY A 226 23.53 2.38 4.59
C GLY A 226 23.38 1.33 5.70
N LYS A 227 23.16 0.06 5.35
CA LYS A 227 23.23 -1.09 6.27
C LYS A 227 23.66 -2.37 5.55
N ALA A 228 24.12 -3.36 6.31
CA ALA A 228 24.70 -4.59 5.76
C ALA A 228 23.69 -5.50 5.02
N ASP A 229 22.40 -5.37 5.33
CA ASP A 229 21.30 -6.14 4.74
C ASP A 229 20.45 -5.31 3.75
N ALA A 230 20.96 -4.15 3.30
CA ALA A 230 20.29 -3.33 2.29
C ALA A 230 20.11 -4.09 0.96
N SER A 231 19.08 -3.75 0.19
CA SER A 231 18.77 -4.51 -1.03
C SER A 231 19.75 -4.24 -2.19
N HIS A 232 20.53 -3.16 -2.10
CA HIS A 232 21.41 -2.66 -3.17
C HIS A 232 20.66 -2.40 -4.48
N LYS A 233 19.33 -2.20 -4.40
CA LYS A 233 18.48 -1.87 -5.53
C LYS A 233 18.37 -0.37 -5.69
N PHE A 234 17.95 0.06 -6.88
CA PHE A 234 17.66 1.45 -7.11
C PHE A 234 16.43 1.89 -6.32
N ILE A 235 16.50 3.05 -5.69
CA ILE A 235 15.39 3.76 -5.07
C ILE A 235 15.12 5.00 -5.90
N TYR A 236 13.86 5.22 -6.24
CA TYR A 236 13.35 6.47 -6.76
C TYR A 236 12.20 6.97 -5.88
N ILE A 237 12.38 8.12 -5.23
CA ILE A 237 11.33 8.85 -4.51
C ILE A 237 11.01 10.11 -5.31
N VAL A 238 9.73 10.30 -5.66
CA VAL A 238 9.25 11.46 -6.43
C VAL A 238 9.44 12.76 -5.66
N ASP A 239 9.70 13.90 -6.33
CA ASP A 239 9.63 15.21 -5.66
C ASP A 239 8.19 15.47 -5.18
N GLN A 240 8.02 15.78 -3.90
CA GLN A 240 6.70 16.02 -3.31
C GLN A 240 5.95 17.18 -4.01
N ALA A 241 6.69 18.15 -4.57
CA ALA A 241 6.13 19.25 -5.36
C ALA A 241 5.36 18.78 -6.61
N GLU A 242 5.70 17.62 -7.17
CA GLU A 242 5.02 17.06 -8.34
C GLU A 242 3.71 16.34 -7.96
N LEU A 243 3.47 16.10 -6.67
CA LEU A 243 2.36 15.29 -6.17
C LEU A 243 1.25 16.13 -5.53
N THR A 244 1.62 17.26 -4.92
CA THR A 244 0.70 18.14 -4.19
C THR A 244 1.30 19.54 -4.08
N ASP A 245 0.45 20.56 -4.27
CA ASP A 245 0.82 21.96 -4.03
C ASP A 245 0.96 22.30 -2.53
N ALA A 246 0.42 21.44 -1.67
CA ALA A 246 0.52 21.53 -0.23
C ALA A 246 1.46 20.43 0.28
N GLY A 247 2.58 20.78 0.91
CA GLY A 247 3.27 19.87 1.83
C GLY A 247 2.32 19.46 2.97
N LEU A 248 2.76 18.61 3.89
CA LEU A 248 1.89 18.24 5.02
C LEU A 248 1.50 19.48 5.83
N PRO A 249 0.23 19.93 5.78
CA PRO A 249 -0.19 21.05 6.58
C PRO A 249 -0.09 20.62 8.05
N SER A 250 0.49 21.45 8.92
CA SER A 250 0.68 21.14 10.34
C SER A 250 -0.63 20.63 10.97
N GLY A 251 -0.68 19.34 11.32
CA GLY A 251 -1.84 18.66 11.91
C GLY A 251 -3.04 18.42 10.97
N GLY A 252 -2.95 18.82 9.71
CA GLY A 252 -4.01 18.63 8.70
C GLY A 252 -3.80 17.41 7.81
N TRP A 253 -4.85 17.05 7.06
CA TRP A 253 -4.79 15.97 6.07
C TRP A 253 -4.15 16.47 4.77
N MET A 254 -3.06 15.85 4.35
CA MET A 254 -2.56 15.91 2.98
C MET A 254 -3.31 14.89 2.14
N LYS A 255 -3.84 15.32 0.99
CA LYS A 255 -4.55 14.45 0.05
C LYS A 255 -3.72 14.22 -1.21
N LEU A 256 -3.50 12.97 -1.53
CA LEU A 256 -2.88 12.51 -2.77
C LEU A 256 -3.95 11.82 -3.63
N ASP A 257 -4.00 12.21 -4.89
CA ASP A 257 -4.86 11.64 -5.93
C ASP A 257 -4.13 11.80 -7.27
N ILE A 258 -3.29 10.81 -7.59
CA ILE A 258 -2.25 10.94 -8.61
C ILE A 258 -2.24 9.72 -9.53
N ASP A 259 -1.99 9.93 -10.82
CA ASP A 259 -1.60 8.85 -11.72
C ASP A 259 -0.09 8.60 -11.59
N ILE A 260 0.27 7.44 -11.04
CA ILE A 260 1.67 7.11 -10.78
C ILE A 260 2.38 6.52 -12.00
N LEU A 261 1.66 6.10 -13.04
CA LEU A 261 2.23 5.38 -14.19
C LEU A 261 3.38 6.15 -14.88
N PRO A 262 3.29 7.48 -15.14
CA PRO A 262 4.39 8.24 -15.73
C PRO A 262 5.65 8.27 -14.84
N PHE A 263 5.47 8.32 -13.53
CA PHE A 263 6.59 8.29 -12.58
C PHE A 263 7.25 6.91 -12.57
N LEU A 264 6.48 5.82 -12.66
CA LEU A 264 7.05 4.47 -12.77
C LEU A 264 7.95 4.33 -14.01
N GLN A 265 7.54 4.90 -15.15
CA GLN A 265 8.35 4.90 -16.37
C GLN A 265 9.63 5.73 -16.22
N ARG A 266 9.55 6.87 -15.53
CA ARG A 266 10.73 7.70 -15.20
C ARG A 266 11.72 6.91 -14.34
N GLY A 267 11.23 6.20 -13.31
CA GLY A 267 12.04 5.36 -12.44
C GLY A 267 12.74 4.22 -13.20
N LEU A 268 12.04 3.55 -14.11
CA LEU A 268 12.63 2.50 -14.97
C LEU A 268 13.77 3.05 -15.83
N THR A 269 13.55 4.19 -16.49
CA THR A 269 14.56 4.84 -17.32
C THR A 269 15.79 5.20 -16.48
N ALA A 270 15.58 5.86 -15.33
CA ALA A 270 16.64 6.29 -14.44
C ALA A 270 17.45 5.11 -13.87
N ALA A 271 16.81 3.98 -13.57
CA ALA A 271 17.46 2.77 -13.09
C ALA A 271 18.34 2.11 -14.16
N VAL A 272 17.90 2.08 -15.42
CA VAL A 272 18.71 1.57 -16.54
C VAL A 272 19.89 2.47 -16.83
N ASP A 273 19.66 3.79 -16.91
CA ASP A 273 20.71 4.78 -17.17
C ASP A 273 21.85 4.70 -16.13
N ARG A 274 21.52 4.30 -14.90
CA ARG A 274 22.47 4.14 -13.79
C ARG A 274 22.98 2.71 -13.62
N GLY A 275 22.58 1.78 -14.48
CA GLY A 275 23.06 0.39 -14.50
C GLY A 275 22.46 -0.54 -13.44
N PHE A 276 21.37 -0.14 -12.79
CA PHE A 276 20.66 -0.98 -11.81
C PHE A 276 19.68 -1.97 -12.46
N LEU A 277 19.18 -1.66 -13.65
CA LEU A 277 18.30 -2.53 -14.43
C LEU A 277 18.84 -2.71 -15.84
N HIS A 278 18.51 -3.85 -16.46
CA HIS A 278 18.93 -4.17 -17.82
C HIS A 278 18.04 -3.58 -18.92
N SER A 279 16.77 -3.27 -18.61
CA SER A 279 15.81 -2.77 -19.58
C SER A 279 14.75 -1.92 -18.88
N ASP A 280 14.32 -0.87 -19.57
CA ASP A 280 13.25 0.05 -19.17
C ASP A 280 11.94 -0.26 -19.91
N ALA A 281 11.89 -1.39 -20.63
CA ALA A 281 10.73 -1.81 -21.38
C ALA A 281 9.55 -2.04 -20.44
N ILE A 282 8.66 -1.03 -20.36
CA ILE A 282 7.53 -0.97 -19.43
C ILE A 282 6.62 -2.21 -19.48
N SER A 283 6.53 -2.88 -20.64
CA SER A 283 5.80 -4.14 -20.82
C SER A 283 6.35 -5.33 -20.04
N MET A 284 7.57 -5.22 -19.52
CA MET A 284 8.20 -6.25 -18.71
C MET A 284 7.96 -6.06 -17.21
N TYR A 285 7.38 -4.95 -16.77
CA TYR A 285 7.30 -4.59 -15.35
C TYR A 285 5.86 -4.58 -14.84
N THR A 286 5.72 -4.82 -13.54
CA THR A 286 4.46 -4.73 -12.78
C THR A 286 4.75 -4.36 -11.32
N ILE A 287 3.71 -4.07 -10.54
CA ILE A 287 3.79 -3.89 -9.09
C ILE A 287 3.68 -5.24 -8.40
N THR A 288 4.66 -5.63 -7.58
CA THR A 288 4.66 -6.93 -6.88
C THR A 288 4.40 -6.84 -5.38
N SER A 289 4.78 -5.74 -4.75
CA SER A 289 4.52 -5.47 -3.33
C SER A 289 4.45 -3.98 -3.02
N THR A 290 4.01 -3.67 -1.82
CA THR A 290 4.02 -2.33 -1.25
C THR A 290 4.30 -2.35 0.24
N ASN A 291 4.86 -1.26 0.77
CA ASN A 291 4.89 -0.99 2.20
C ASN A 291 4.63 0.50 2.50
N LEU A 292 4.14 0.78 3.71
CA LEU A 292 3.86 2.12 4.22
C LEU A 292 3.96 2.13 5.74
N GLY A 293 4.62 3.14 6.29
CA GLY A 293 4.63 3.39 7.73
C GLY A 293 5.87 4.14 8.17
N TRP A 294 6.28 3.94 9.41
CA TRP A 294 7.41 4.63 10.00
C TRP A 294 8.73 3.93 9.75
N GLU A 295 9.72 4.72 9.33
CA GLU A 295 11.14 4.45 9.52
C GLU A 295 11.72 5.50 10.46
N MET A 296 12.32 5.08 11.57
CA MET A 296 12.81 6.01 12.60
C MET A 296 14.29 5.81 12.90
N PRO A 297 15.19 6.21 12.00
CA PRO A 297 16.62 6.22 12.29
C PRO A 297 17.02 7.22 13.39
N GLY A 298 16.18 8.21 13.71
CA GLY A 298 16.31 9.05 14.89
C GLY A 298 15.36 8.66 16.03
N THR A 299 15.68 9.10 17.25
CA THR A 299 14.81 8.91 18.43
C THR A 299 13.63 9.89 18.40
N TYR A 300 12.63 9.59 17.58
CA TYR A 300 11.36 10.32 17.50
C TYR A 300 10.21 9.48 18.05
N ASP A 301 9.22 10.13 18.65
CA ASP A 301 7.89 9.54 18.81
C ASP A 301 6.95 10.23 17.84
N ALA A 302 6.17 9.47 17.06
CA ALA A 302 5.24 10.05 16.10
C ALA A 302 4.05 9.14 15.80
N ILE A 303 2.96 9.78 15.35
CA ILE A 303 1.79 9.12 14.79
C ILE A 303 1.68 9.43 13.30
N LEU A 304 1.41 8.39 12.51
CA LEU A 304 0.90 8.50 11.15
C LEU A 304 -0.55 8.04 11.17
N GLU A 305 -1.46 8.88 10.68
CA GLU A 305 -2.81 8.46 10.35
C GLU A 305 -3.03 8.47 8.84
N ILE A 306 -3.72 7.44 8.34
CA ILE A 306 -4.09 7.34 6.93
C ILE A 306 -5.55 6.95 6.74
N LYS A 307 -6.13 7.41 5.64
CA LYS A 307 -7.44 6.95 5.13
C LYS A 307 -7.48 7.07 3.61
N ASN A 308 -8.54 6.55 3.00
CA ASN A 308 -8.76 6.61 1.54
C ASN A 308 -7.57 6.05 0.72
N LEU A 309 -6.89 5.04 1.26
CA LEU A 309 -5.80 4.34 0.60
C LEU A 309 -6.35 3.49 -0.55
N SER A 310 -5.92 3.75 -1.78
CA SER A 310 -6.25 2.90 -2.92
C SER A 310 -5.17 2.91 -4.00
N LEU A 311 -5.13 1.84 -4.80
CA LEU A 311 -4.39 1.79 -6.05
C LEU A 311 -5.28 1.12 -7.08
N THR A 312 -5.63 1.83 -8.14
CA THR A 312 -6.57 1.37 -9.17
C THR A 312 -5.91 1.43 -10.55
N ALA A 313 -5.80 0.28 -11.20
CA ALA A 313 -5.30 0.16 -12.56
C ALA A 313 -6.45 0.36 -13.56
N ILE A 314 -6.28 1.27 -14.51
CA ILE A 314 -7.23 1.53 -15.60
C ILE A 314 -6.65 0.94 -16.88
N LEU A 315 -7.38 0.04 -17.53
CA LEU A 315 -6.94 -0.70 -18.72
C LEU A 315 -7.17 0.09 -20.02
N LYS A 316 -6.22 -0.04 -20.96
CA LYS A 316 -6.33 0.48 -22.33
C LYS A 316 -7.54 -0.10 -23.06
#